data_AF-D3VQB5-F1
#
_entry.id   AF-D3VQB5-F1
#
_cell.length_a   1.000
_cell.length_b   1.000
_cell.length_c   1.000
_cell.angle_alpha   90.00
_cell.angle_beta   90.00
_cell.angle_gamma   90.00
#
_symmetry.space_group_name_H-M   'P 1'
#
loop_
_entity.id
_entity.type
_entity.pdbx_description
1 polymer ?
#
loop_
_entity_poly.entity_id
_entity_poly.type
_entity_poly.pdbx_seq_one_letter_code
_entity_poly.pdbx_strand_id
1 'polypeptide(L)'
;MSNFNLILSREKFNHQQYAPVKGIVKAKLNEYYAEKKNSRKINLATVGAYVSIPLFIIAVILLLSSVAISFVVIFKTGNNWLLQPDHFRPLLASLYSLAFVFLIAWCILYPIVFNARVFLKRDIVASVNNRELTDHLLDYIGLKPLYKNDENDNKIVNFANISFFKNTSNFKNLSKFNVINNKYEMYEAVSNKQLIRMQNIEFRSEEWIKLNDLSNKEIKKLKSAKSLIYKDKIQKIENKLYFGIAAKLLNLNKNVSLTLFDELNNYTPEGFKKVEVKDEFMTLNINSEEPSLMQKWASDTNNLSYLSDLKNEFDSIAINSSISLKNSRKDKSFAKDLAILIKNQEAFIWFKTPTQLLDLYFKTPTLNKETVTELIVNKILDEFYLVYLSLMFLAPFGYDNVVSISENEAKEESSN
;
A
#
# COMPACT_ATOMS: atom_id res chain seq x y z
N MET A 1 2.73 -11.64 -37.13
CA MET A 1 3.72 -10.71 -36.54
C MET A 1 3.10 -10.14 -35.28
N SER A 2 3.52 -10.60 -34.11
CA SER A 2 3.08 -10.04 -32.83
C SER A 2 3.92 -8.81 -32.51
N ASN A 3 3.42 -7.63 -32.89
CA ASN A 3 3.87 -6.36 -32.31
C ASN A 3 3.27 -6.27 -30.91
N PHE A 4 3.86 -6.96 -29.94
CA PHE A 4 3.61 -6.58 -28.56
C PHE A 4 4.23 -5.20 -28.38
N ASN A 5 3.41 -4.21 -28.01
CA ASN A 5 3.94 -2.93 -27.55
C ASN A 5 4.99 -3.23 -26.49
N LEU A 6 6.20 -2.68 -26.67
CA LEU A 6 7.30 -2.83 -25.71
C LEU A 6 6.75 -2.53 -24.32
N ILE A 7 6.89 -3.50 -23.41
CA ILE A 7 6.58 -3.31 -22.00
C ILE A 7 7.41 -2.10 -21.56
N LEU A 8 6.76 -1.00 -21.21
CA LEU A 8 7.47 0.12 -20.59
C LEU A 8 8.18 -0.39 -19.35
N SER A 9 9.49 -0.20 -19.29
CA SER A 9 10.24 -0.44 -18.06
C SER A 9 9.72 0.46 -16.94
N ARG A 10 9.87 0.02 -15.70
CA ARG A 10 9.47 0.80 -14.52
C ARG A 10 10.11 2.18 -14.51
N GLU A 11 11.38 2.27 -14.88
CA GLU A 11 12.14 3.52 -14.93
C GLU A 11 11.52 4.49 -15.94
N LYS A 12 11.17 3.99 -17.13
CA LYS A 12 10.56 4.81 -18.18
C LYS A 12 9.14 5.24 -17.80
N PHE A 13 8.33 4.33 -17.24
CA PHE A 13 7.01 4.65 -16.73
C PHE A 13 7.07 5.75 -15.66
N ASN A 14 7.96 5.58 -14.68
CA ASN A 14 8.16 6.56 -13.62
C ASN A 14 8.65 7.89 -14.18
N HIS A 15 9.63 7.89 -15.09
CA HIS A 15 10.14 9.11 -15.71
C HIS A 15 9.02 9.93 -16.38
N GLN A 16 8.17 9.27 -17.16
CA GLN A 16 7.09 9.92 -17.91
C GLN A 16 5.97 10.45 -17.00
N GLN A 17 5.60 9.71 -15.95
CA GLN A 17 4.46 10.04 -15.09
C GLN A 17 4.81 10.83 -13.83
N TYR A 18 6.09 10.94 -13.48
CA TYR A 18 6.51 11.57 -12.24
C TYR A 18 6.15 13.06 -12.16
N ALA A 19 6.46 13.85 -13.18
CA ALA A 19 6.17 15.29 -13.15
C ALA A 19 4.65 15.61 -13.10
N PRO A 20 3.79 14.99 -13.95
CA PRO A 20 2.34 15.18 -13.87
C PRO A 20 1.75 14.79 -12.51
N VAL A 21 2.05 13.57 -12.04
CA VAL A 21 1.53 13.05 -10.76
C VAL A 21 2.02 13.92 -9.59
N LYS A 22 3.29 14.33 -9.59
CA LYS A 22 3.84 15.24 -8.60
C LYS A 22 3.15 16.61 -8.62
N GLY A 23 2.79 17.12 -9.80
CA GLY A 23 2.02 18.35 -9.95
C GLY A 23 0.67 18.27 -9.23
N ILE A 24 -0.10 17.20 -9.49
CA ILE A 24 -1.42 16.97 -8.87
C ILE A 24 -1.29 16.86 -7.34
N VAL A 25 -0.36 16.03 -6.86
CA VAL A 25 -0.11 15.85 -5.41
C VAL A 25 0.30 17.16 -4.75
N LYS A 26 1.22 17.91 -5.36
CA LYS A 26 1.67 19.21 -4.83
C LYS A 26 0.52 20.21 -4.75
N ALA A 27 -0.34 20.28 -5.75
CA ALA A 27 -1.48 21.21 -5.73
C ALA A 27 -2.40 20.94 -4.53
N LYS A 28 -2.79 19.68 -4.29
CA LYS A 28 -3.63 19.30 -3.14
C LYS A 28 -2.95 19.55 -1.80
N LEU A 29 -1.66 19.23 -1.68
CA LEU A 29 -0.91 19.53 -0.46
C LEU A 29 -0.72 21.05 -0.27
N ASN A 30 -0.57 21.85 -1.33
CA ASN A 30 -0.53 23.31 -1.21
C ASN A 30 -1.82 23.83 -0.58
N GLU A 31 -2.98 23.39 -1.08
CA GLU A 31 -4.30 23.76 -0.57
C GLU A 31 -4.44 23.39 0.91
N TYR A 32 -4.10 22.15 1.28
CA TYR A 32 -4.18 21.66 2.66
C TYR A 32 -3.30 22.48 3.62
N TYR A 33 -2.06 22.78 3.25
CA TYR A 33 -1.13 23.53 4.09
C TYR A 33 -1.44 25.04 4.14
N ALA A 34 -2.06 25.59 3.10
CA ALA A 34 -2.50 26.99 3.06
C ALA A 34 -3.77 27.23 3.87
N GLU A 35 -4.60 26.20 4.10
CA GLU A 35 -5.82 26.34 4.90
C GLU A 35 -5.50 26.79 6.32
N LYS A 36 -6.05 27.94 6.73
CA LYS A 36 -5.77 28.61 8.01
C LYS A 36 -5.91 27.68 9.23
N LYS A 37 -6.91 26.79 9.24
CA LYS A 37 -7.15 25.83 10.33
C LYS A 37 -6.03 24.79 10.40
N ASN A 38 -5.64 24.22 9.26
CA ASN A 38 -4.63 23.17 9.19
C ASN A 38 -3.22 23.74 9.41
N SER A 39 -2.91 24.89 8.83
CA SER A 39 -1.66 25.62 9.05
C SER A 39 -1.40 25.87 10.54
N ARG A 40 -2.41 26.33 11.29
CA ARG A 40 -2.31 26.50 12.75
C ARG A 40 -1.99 25.19 13.48
N LYS A 41 -2.68 24.10 13.13
CA LYS A 41 -2.43 22.78 13.73
C LYS A 41 -1.02 22.28 13.42
N ILE A 42 -0.56 22.43 12.17
CA ILE A 42 0.79 22.04 11.73
C ILE A 42 1.84 22.86 12.48
N ASN A 43 1.65 24.17 12.62
CA ASN A 43 2.58 25.04 13.34
C ASN A 43 2.63 24.68 14.83
N LEU A 44 1.48 24.44 15.48
CA LEU A 44 1.43 23.96 16.86
C LEU A 44 2.17 22.63 17.02
N ALA A 45 1.92 21.68 16.13
CA ALA A 45 2.56 20.36 16.15
C ALA A 45 4.07 20.43 15.86
N THR A 46 4.51 21.40 15.07
CA THR A 46 5.93 21.57 14.70
C THR A 46 6.67 22.35 15.77
N VAL A 47 6.25 23.58 16.04
CA VAL A 47 6.86 24.48 17.04
C VAL A 47 6.72 23.91 18.45
N GLY A 48 5.54 23.39 18.80
CA GLY A 48 5.32 22.79 20.12
C GLY A 48 6.25 21.61 20.40
N ALA A 49 6.64 20.84 19.37
CA ALA A 49 7.62 19.77 19.54
C ALA A 49 9.02 20.35 19.81
N TYR A 50 9.41 21.37 19.03
CA TYR A 50 10.68 22.07 19.22
C TYR A 50 10.80 22.77 20.56
N VAL A 51 9.69 23.23 21.15
CA VAL A 51 9.66 23.85 22.48
C VAL A 51 9.61 22.79 23.59
N SER A 52 8.88 21.69 23.39
CA SER A 52 8.76 20.64 24.41
C SER A 52 10.09 19.99 24.78
N ILE A 53 10.97 19.74 23.79
CA ILE A 53 12.24 19.05 24.05
C ILE A 53 13.17 19.88 24.97
N PRO A 54 13.44 21.17 24.70
CA PRO A 54 14.18 22.05 25.61
C PRO A 54 13.58 22.15 27.00
N LEU A 55 12.25 22.23 27.14
CA LEU A 55 11.59 22.29 28.46
C LEU A 55 11.97 21.07 29.32
N PHE A 56 11.94 19.88 28.73
CA PHE A 56 12.35 18.64 29.41
C PHE A 56 13.85 18.65 29.74
N ILE A 57 14.70 19.05 28.79
CA ILE A 57 16.15 19.07 28.99
C ILE A 57 16.53 20.05 30.11
N ILE A 58 15.97 21.26 30.11
CA ILE A 58 16.21 22.27 31.15
C ILE A 58 15.77 21.74 32.52
N ALA A 59 14.59 21.12 32.60
CA ALA A 59 14.12 20.50 33.84
C ALA A 59 15.08 19.44 34.38
N VAL A 60 15.55 18.53 33.51
CA VAL A 60 16.47 17.46 33.90
C VAL A 60 17.81 18.03 34.35
N ILE A 61 18.35 19.04 33.65
CA ILE A 61 19.59 19.73 34.05
C ILE A 61 19.43 20.35 35.44
N LEU A 62 18.33 21.07 35.71
CA LEU A 62 18.09 21.69 37.01
C LEU A 62 17.98 20.65 38.14
N LEU A 63 17.33 19.50 37.89
CA LEU A 63 17.27 18.40 38.85
C LEU A 63 18.65 17.79 39.10
N LEU A 64 19.44 17.54 38.04
CA LEU A 64 20.80 17.00 38.18
C LEU A 64 21.71 17.96 38.92
N SER A 65 21.62 19.27 38.65
CA SER A 65 22.34 20.30 39.41
C SER A 65 21.94 20.31 40.88
N SER A 66 20.64 20.18 41.19
CA SER A 66 20.14 20.11 42.56
C SER A 66 20.66 18.87 43.30
N VAL A 67 20.67 17.71 42.65
CA VAL A 67 21.25 16.46 43.19
C VAL A 67 22.75 16.62 43.40
N ALA A 68 23.49 17.18 42.43
CA ALA A 68 24.93 17.40 42.55
C ALA A 68 25.29 18.33 43.72
N ILE A 69 24.54 19.44 43.89
CA ILE A 69 24.71 20.34 45.04
C ILE A 69 24.41 19.59 46.35
N SER A 70 23.36 18.78 46.39
CA SER A 70 23.01 17.97 47.57
C SER A 70 24.13 17.00 47.95
N PHE A 71 24.74 16.30 46.99
CA PHE A 71 25.92 15.46 47.21
C PHE A 71 27.09 16.28 47.76
N VAL A 72 27.38 17.44 47.18
CA VAL A 72 28.47 18.31 47.66
C VAL A 72 28.25 18.75 49.11
N VAL A 73 27.02 19.13 49.47
CA VAL A 73 26.67 19.56 50.84
C VAL A 73 26.75 18.41 51.84
N ILE A 74 26.38 17.19 51.45
CA ILE A 74 26.44 16.01 52.34
C ILE A 74 27.88 15.55 52.60
N PHE A 75 28.74 15.58 51.58
CA PHE A 75 30.06 14.93 51.65
C PHE A 75 31.25 15.89 51.85
N LYS A 76 31.10 17.20 51.64
CA LYS A 76 32.17 18.18 51.95
C LYS A 76 31.94 18.89 53.28
N THR A 77 33.01 18.97 54.06
CA THR A 77 33.10 19.78 55.29
C THR A 77 33.95 21.03 55.05
N GLY A 78 33.50 22.20 55.49
CA GLY A 78 34.25 23.46 55.38
C GLY A 78 33.35 24.70 55.46
N ASN A 79 33.95 25.90 55.49
CA ASN A 79 33.23 27.18 55.61
C ASN A 79 32.98 27.87 54.25
N ASN A 80 32.73 27.08 53.20
CA ASN A 80 32.43 27.63 51.88
C ASN A 80 30.98 28.11 51.82
N TRP A 81 30.72 29.15 51.03
CA TRP A 81 29.40 29.75 50.84
C TRP A 81 28.30 28.71 50.52
N LEU A 82 28.60 27.74 49.66
CA LEU A 82 27.66 26.66 49.26
C LEU A 82 27.37 25.64 50.38
N LEU A 83 28.14 25.62 51.46
CA LEU A 83 27.97 24.70 52.60
C LEU A 83 27.15 25.34 53.74
N GLN A 84 26.84 26.65 53.64
CA GLN A 84 26.04 27.36 54.63
C GLN A 84 24.53 27.13 54.38
N PRO A 85 23.76 26.69 55.40
CA PRO A 85 22.32 26.40 55.27
C PRO A 85 21.49 27.53 54.67
N ASP A 86 21.82 28.78 54.99
CA ASP A 86 21.08 29.96 54.55
C ASP A 86 21.30 30.27 53.05
N HIS A 87 22.26 29.61 52.42
CA HIS A 87 22.61 29.81 51.00
C HIS A 87 22.22 28.62 50.14
N PHE A 88 22.50 27.38 50.57
CA PHE A 88 22.19 26.22 49.75
C PHE A 88 20.69 25.86 49.78
N ARG A 89 19.98 26.07 50.90
CA ARG A 89 18.54 25.72 50.98
C ARG A 89 17.68 26.55 50.01
N PRO A 90 17.81 27.89 49.94
CA PRO A 90 17.08 28.69 48.94
C PRO A 90 17.49 28.36 47.50
N LEU A 91 18.77 28.04 47.27
CA LEU A 91 19.27 27.63 45.96
C LEU A 91 18.64 26.30 45.52
N LEU A 92 18.65 25.27 46.37
CA LEU A 92 17.98 24.00 46.08
C LEU A 92 16.48 24.20 45.86
N ALA A 93 15.81 24.98 46.71
CA ALA A 93 14.39 25.25 46.58
C ALA A 93 14.05 25.94 45.25
N SER A 94 14.85 26.91 44.80
CA SER A 94 14.66 27.58 43.51
C SER A 94 14.92 26.66 42.32
N LEU A 95 15.99 25.86 42.36
CA LEU A 95 16.29 24.86 41.33
C LEU A 95 15.18 23.81 41.21
N TYR A 96 14.68 23.28 42.33
CA TYR A 96 13.55 22.35 42.34
C TYR A 96 12.27 23.01 41.81
N SER A 97 11.95 24.21 42.28
CA SER A 97 10.74 24.92 41.86
C SER A 97 10.73 25.18 40.35
N LEU A 98 11.85 25.68 39.80
CA LEU A 98 11.99 25.90 38.36
C LEU A 98 11.93 24.59 37.58
N ALA A 99 12.59 23.53 38.06
CA ALA A 99 12.53 22.22 37.43
C ALA A 99 11.09 21.70 37.35
N PHE A 100 10.30 21.83 38.43
CA PHE A 100 8.90 21.44 38.44
C PHE A 100 8.04 22.28 37.49
N VAL A 101 8.26 23.59 37.39
CA VAL A 101 7.55 24.44 36.42
C VAL A 101 7.81 23.96 34.99
N PHE A 102 9.06 23.69 34.64
CA PHE A 102 9.42 23.19 33.32
C PHE A 102 8.87 21.78 33.05
N LEU A 103 8.89 20.89 34.06
CA LEU A 103 8.31 19.55 33.96
C LEU A 103 6.79 19.59 33.77
N ILE A 104 6.08 20.42 34.53
CA ILE A 104 4.62 20.56 34.40
C ILE A 104 4.27 21.10 33.01
N ALA A 105 4.98 22.16 32.55
CA ALA A 105 4.80 22.69 31.21
C ALA A 105 5.06 21.62 30.14
N TRP A 106 6.10 20.80 30.31
CA TRP A 106 6.39 19.68 29.41
C TRP A 106 5.31 18.60 29.45
N CYS A 107 4.86 18.17 30.63
CA CYS A 107 3.83 17.15 30.83
C CYS A 107 2.48 17.55 30.20
N ILE A 108 2.18 18.85 30.13
CA ILE A 108 0.99 19.36 29.44
C ILE A 108 1.23 19.46 27.94
N LEU A 109 2.34 20.07 27.52
CA LEU A 109 2.60 20.38 26.11
C LEU A 109 2.90 19.13 25.27
N TYR A 110 3.72 18.21 25.79
CA TYR A 110 4.21 17.05 25.04
C TYR A 110 3.08 16.12 24.56
N PRO A 111 2.11 15.69 25.40
CA PRO A 111 1.01 14.85 24.95
C PRO A 111 0.13 15.52 23.89
N ILE A 112 -0.15 16.83 24.04
CA ILE A 112 -0.95 17.60 23.09
C ILE A 112 -0.28 17.62 21.71
N VAL A 113 1.01 17.97 21.68
CA VAL A 113 1.81 18.05 20.46
C VAL A 113 1.97 16.67 19.83
N PHE A 114 2.24 15.64 20.64
CA PHE A 114 2.42 14.27 20.16
C PHE A 114 1.15 13.75 19.49
N ASN A 115 0.00 13.91 20.13
CA ASN A 115 -1.29 13.51 19.57
C ASN A 115 -1.60 14.30 18.29
N ALA A 116 -1.41 15.63 18.29
CA ALA A 116 -1.60 16.46 17.11
C ALA A 116 -0.76 15.98 15.92
N ARG A 117 0.53 15.64 16.15
CA ARG A 117 1.41 15.09 15.11
C ARG A 117 0.89 13.77 14.53
N VAL A 118 0.41 12.85 15.38
CA VAL A 118 -0.08 11.53 14.93
C VAL A 118 -1.31 11.66 14.04
N PHE A 119 -2.24 12.56 14.38
CA PHE A 119 -3.43 12.80 13.57
C PHE A 119 -3.09 13.51 12.26
N LEU A 120 -2.30 14.59 12.31
CA LEU A 120 -1.93 15.36 11.12
C LEU A 120 -1.19 14.53 10.08
N LYS A 121 -0.30 13.61 10.50
CA LYS A 121 0.42 12.71 9.59
C LYS A 121 -0.50 11.82 8.76
N ARG A 122 -1.68 11.47 9.28
CA ARG A 122 -2.70 10.73 8.55
C ARG A 122 -3.55 11.66 7.69
N ASP A 123 -3.93 12.79 8.26
CA ASP A 123 -4.85 13.76 7.66
C ASP A 123 -4.26 14.41 6.41
N ILE A 124 -2.96 14.75 6.42
CA ILE A 124 -2.24 15.26 5.25
C ILE A 124 -2.33 14.29 4.08
N VAL A 125 -2.14 12.99 4.32
CA VAL A 125 -2.21 11.97 3.27
C VAL A 125 -3.65 11.84 2.76
N ALA A 126 -4.62 11.80 3.67
CA ALA A 126 -6.04 11.70 3.34
C ALA A 126 -6.59 12.91 2.57
N SER A 127 -5.90 14.06 2.62
CA SER A 127 -6.26 15.25 1.84
C SER A 127 -6.03 15.09 0.33
N VAL A 128 -5.19 14.12 -0.07
CA VAL A 128 -4.91 13.85 -1.48
C VAL A 128 -5.94 12.84 -2.01
N ASN A 129 -6.63 13.22 -3.09
CA ASN A 129 -7.61 12.37 -3.74
C ASN A 129 -6.92 11.30 -4.59
N ASN A 130 -6.91 10.05 -4.11
CA ASN A 130 -6.34 8.91 -4.84
C ASN A 130 -7.11 8.57 -6.12
N ARG A 131 -8.43 8.85 -6.18
CA ARG A 131 -9.24 8.60 -7.38
C ARG A 131 -8.80 9.48 -8.55
N GLU A 132 -8.54 10.76 -8.31
CA GLU A 132 -8.05 11.69 -9.33
C GLU A 132 -6.69 11.25 -9.91
N LEU A 133 -5.79 10.77 -9.05
CA LEU A 133 -4.49 10.23 -9.46
C LEU A 133 -4.64 8.95 -10.28
N THR A 134 -5.53 8.04 -9.85
CA THR A 134 -5.78 6.77 -10.54
C THR A 134 -6.41 7.00 -11.92
N ASP A 135 -7.36 7.93 -12.00
CA ASP A 135 -8.00 8.34 -13.25
C ASP A 135 -6.98 8.87 -14.26
N HIS A 136 -6.09 9.76 -13.81
CA HIS A 136 -5.03 10.32 -14.66
C HIS A 136 -4.14 9.21 -15.25
N LEU A 137 -3.76 8.24 -14.41
CA LEU A 137 -2.89 7.13 -14.83
C LEU A 137 -3.63 6.12 -15.72
N LEU A 138 -4.93 5.92 -15.53
CA LEU A 138 -5.77 5.13 -16.44
C LEU A 138 -5.83 5.78 -17.82
N ASP A 139 -6.08 7.09 -17.88
CA ASP A 139 -6.13 7.84 -19.14
C ASP A 139 -4.78 7.79 -19.88
N TYR A 140 -3.67 7.87 -19.13
CA TYR A 140 -2.32 7.72 -19.68
C TYR A 140 -2.11 6.41 -20.45
N ILE A 141 -2.68 5.30 -19.96
CA ILE A 141 -2.59 4.00 -20.64
C ILE A 141 -3.74 3.77 -21.62
N GLY A 142 -4.48 4.81 -22.00
CA GLY A 142 -5.55 4.75 -23.02
C GLY A 142 -6.90 4.23 -22.51
N LEU A 143 -7.12 4.22 -21.19
CA LEU A 143 -8.37 3.80 -20.56
C LEU A 143 -9.10 5.00 -19.96
N LYS A 144 -10.28 5.31 -20.48
CA LYS A 144 -11.08 6.42 -19.96
C LYS A 144 -11.85 5.99 -18.71
N PRO A 145 -11.68 6.66 -17.56
CA PRO A 145 -12.44 6.35 -16.35
C PRO A 145 -13.95 6.48 -16.60
N LEU A 146 -14.72 5.53 -16.08
CA LEU A 146 -16.17 5.50 -16.20
C LEU A 146 -16.83 5.81 -14.86
N TYR A 147 -17.88 6.61 -14.93
CA TYR A 147 -18.62 7.10 -13.77
C TYR A 147 -20.12 6.93 -13.98
N LYS A 148 -20.82 6.60 -12.89
CA LYS A 148 -22.24 6.91 -12.78
C LYS A 148 -22.36 8.28 -12.14
N ASN A 149 -23.26 9.09 -12.66
CA ASN A 149 -23.59 10.37 -12.07
C ASN A 149 -24.93 10.27 -11.35
N ASP A 150 -25.09 11.04 -10.26
CA ASP A 150 -26.40 11.26 -9.66
C ASP A 150 -27.22 12.26 -10.48
N GLU A 151 -28.44 12.56 -10.03
CA GLU A 151 -29.34 13.53 -10.69
C GLU A 151 -28.77 14.96 -10.73
N ASN A 152 -27.74 15.25 -9.92
CA ASN A 152 -27.08 16.55 -9.84
C ASN A 152 -25.71 16.56 -10.55
N ASP A 153 -25.44 15.59 -11.42
CA ASP A 153 -24.17 15.40 -12.14
C ASP A 153 -22.94 15.16 -11.23
N ASN A 154 -23.13 14.79 -9.96
CA ASN A 154 -22.04 14.39 -9.09
C ASN A 154 -21.62 12.95 -9.37
N LYS A 155 -20.31 12.71 -9.40
CA LYS A 155 -19.74 11.37 -9.55
C LYS A 155 -20.11 10.47 -8.37
N ILE A 156 -20.76 9.35 -8.64
CA ILE A 156 -21.09 8.32 -7.65
C ILE A 156 -19.92 7.36 -7.52
N VAL A 157 -19.38 7.25 -6.30
CA VAL A 157 -18.35 6.26 -5.96
C VAL A 157 -19.00 4.89 -5.75
N ASN A 158 -18.58 3.90 -6.54
CA ASN A 158 -19.14 2.56 -6.48
C ASN A 158 -18.32 1.66 -5.55
N PHE A 159 -18.96 1.08 -4.54
CA PHE A 159 -18.34 0.13 -3.60
C PHE A 159 -18.78 -1.31 -3.84
N ALA A 160 -19.66 -1.56 -4.81
CA ALA A 160 -20.14 -2.91 -5.11
C ALA A 160 -18.98 -3.78 -5.62
N ASN A 161 -18.91 -5.03 -5.15
CA ASN A 161 -17.87 -5.91 -5.67
C ASN A 161 -18.15 -6.30 -7.12
N ILE A 162 -17.06 -6.55 -7.85
CA ILE A 162 -17.10 -7.18 -9.16
C ILE A 162 -17.70 -8.59 -9.00
N SER A 163 -18.75 -8.89 -9.76
CA SER A 163 -19.57 -10.11 -9.60
C SER A 163 -18.78 -11.41 -9.60
N PHE A 164 -17.70 -11.49 -10.40
CA PHE A 164 -16.80 -12.64 -10.43
C PHE A 164 -16.22 -12.95 -9.04
N PHE A 165 -15.76 -11.93 -8.31
CA PHE A 165 -15.20 -12.10 -6.97
C PHE A 165 -16.27 -12.39 -5.90
N LYS A 166 -17.57 -12.28 -6.20
CA LYS A 166 -18.64 -12.65 -5.28
C LYS A 166 -18.92 -14.16 -5.25
N ASN A 167 -18.59 -14.89 -6.33
CA ASN A 167 -18.97 -16.29 -6.49
C ASN A 167 -17.75 -17.21 -6.30
N THR A 168 -17.18 -17.18 -5.09
CA THR A 168 -16.01 -17.98 -4.72
C THR A 168 -16.28 -19.48 -4.71
N SER A 169 -17.55 -19.91 -4.70
CA SER A 169 -17.96 -21.32 -4.81
C SER A 169 -17.60 -21.98 -6.15
N ASN A 170 -17.29 -21.20 -7.19
CA ASN A 170 -16.86 -21.75 -8.48
C ASN A 170 -15.40 -22.23 -8.48
N PHE A 171 -14.68 -22.05 -7.37
CA PHE A 171 -13.27 -22.41 -7.25
C PHE A 171 -13.08 -23.50 -6.21
N LYS A 172 -12.27 -24.51 -6.59
CA LYS A 172 -12.09 -25.76 -5.84
C LYS A 172 -11.73 -25.55 -4.36
N ASN A 173 -11.01 -24.48 -4.05
CA ASN A 173 -10.47 -24.22 -2.70
C ASN A 173 -10.99 -22.94 -2.03
N LEU A 174 -11.93 -22.19 -2.62
CA LEU A 174 -12.38 -20.89 -2.08
C LEU A 174 -13.71 -20.92 -1.32
N SER A 175 -14.36 -22.08 -1.19
CA SER A 175 -15.65 -22.22 -0.48
C SER A 175 -15.62 -21.79 1.00
N LYS A 176 -14.43 -21.62 1.59
CA LYS A 176 -14.23 -21.16 2.97
C LYS A 176 -13.95 -19.65 3.10
N PHE A 177 -13.88 -18.92 1.99
CA PHE A 177 -13.48 -17.52 1.97
C PHE A 177 -14.70 -16.61 1.90
N ASN A 178 -14.91 -15.84 2.97
CA ASN A 178 -15.96 -14.83 3.01
C ASN A 178 -15.40 -13.49 2.52
N VAL A 179 -15.85 -13.04 1.34
CA VAL A 179 -15.50 -11.72 0.80
C VAL A 179 -16.13 -10.64 1.68
N ILE A 180 -15.32 -9.66 2.09
CA ILE A 180 -15.84 -8.45 2.74
C ILE A 180 -16.39 -7.52 1.66
N ASN A 181 -17.72 -7.41 1.64
CA ASN A 181 -18.43 -6.60 0.65
C ASN A 181 -18.46 -5.11 1.02
N ASN A 182 -18.60 -4.23 0.02
CA ASN A 182 -18.85 -2.78 0.18
C ASN A 182 -17.78 -2.01 0.97
N LYS A 183 -16.54 -2.51 1.01
CA LYS A 183 -15.45 -1.88 1.76
C LYS A 183 -14.56 -0.97 0.91
N TYR A 184 -14.26 -1.37 -0.31
CA TYR A 184 -13.28 -0.71 -1.18
C TYR A 184 -13.96 -0.09 -2.39
N GLU A 185 -13.45 1.05 -2.85
CA GLU A 185 -13.92 1.67 -4.09
C GLU A 185 -13.54 0.79 -5.30
N MET A 186 -14.49 0.63 -6.23
CA MET A 186 -14.26 0.04 -7.53
C MET A 186 -13.95 1.13 -8.55
N TYR A 187 -12.82 0.96 -9.24
CA TYR A 187 -12.45 1.76 -10.39
C TYR A 187 -12.95 1.08 -11.65
N GLU A 188 -13.67 1.82 -12.50
CA GLU A 188 -14.13 1.36 -13.79
C GLU A 188 -13.49 2.21 -14.88
N ALA A 189 -13.03 1.59 -15.96
CA ALA A 189 -12.45 2.29 -17.09
C ALA A 189 -12.75 1.55 -18.40
N VAL A 190 -12.80 2.29 -19.51
CA VAL A 190 -13.23 1.76 -20.81
C VAL A 190 -12.33 2.27 -21.93
N SER A 191 -12.13 1.42 -22.92
CA SER A 191 -11.64 1.79 -24.25
C SER A 191 -12.64 1.29 -25.31
N ASN A 192 -12.41 1.63 -26.57
CA ASN A 192 -13.29 1.20 -27.67
C ASN A 192 -13.41 -0.34 -27.79
N LYS A 193 -12.47 -1.09 -27.21
CA LYS A 193 -12.39 -2.56 -27.33
C LYS A 193 -12.56 -3.28 -26.01
N GLN A 194 -12.55 -2.57 -24.88
CA GLN A 194 -12.35 -3.17 -23.58
C GLN A 194 -13.07 -2.43 -22.46
N LEU A 195 -13.58 -3.18 -21.49
CA LEU A 195 -14.10 -2.64 -20.23
C LEU A 195 -13.30 -3.28 -19.09
N ILE A 196 -12.84 -2.46 -18.15
CA ILE A 196 -12.04 -2.91 -17.02
C ILE A 196 -12.69 -2.43 -15.73
N ARG A 197 -12.73 -3.32 -14.75
CA ARG A 197 -13.09 -3.04 -13.36
C ARG A 197 -11.96 -3.53 -12.48
N MET A 198 -11.52 -2.71 -11.53
CA MET A 198 -10.50 -3.10 -10.57
C MET A 198 -10.84 -2.64 -9.15
N GLN A 199 -10.45 -3.44 -8.17
CA GLN A 199 -10.80 -3.21 -6.78
C GLN A 199 -9.83 -3.92 -5.82
N ASN A 200 -9.59 -3.33 -4.65
CA ASN A 200 -9.06 -4.08 -3.51
C ASN A 200 -10.13 -5.05 -3.00
N ILE A 201 -9.72 -6.25 -2.60
CA ILE A 201 -10.60 -7.32 -2.11
C ILE A 201 -10.02 -7.84 -0.80
N GLU A 202 -10.85 -7.97 0.23
CA GLU A 202 -10.44 -8.60 1.48
C GLU A 202 -11.29 -9.82 1.76
N PHE A 203 -10.62 -10.94 2.00
CA PHE A 203 -11.25 -12.17 2.44
C PHE A 203 -11.00 -12.36 3.92
N ARG A 204 -12.04 -12.80 4.62
CA ARG A 204 -11.97 -13.29 5.99
C ARG A 204 -12.01 -14.81 5.97
N SER A 205 -10.96 -15.43 6.49
CA SER A 205 -10.91 -16.86 6.80
C SER A 205 -11.12 -17.05 8.30
N GLU A 206 -11.92 -18.04 8.66
CA GLU A 206 -12.15 -18.43 10.04
C GLU A 206 -11.79 -19.90 10.23
N GLU A 207 -10.79 -20.15 11.08
CA GLU A 207 -10.31 -21.50 11.39
C GLU A 207 -10.40 -21.76 12.90
N TRP A 208 -10.83 -22.96 13.29
CA TRP A 208 -10.83 -23.39 14.68
C TRP A 208 -9.63 -24.30 14.93
N ILE A 209 -8.64 -23.79 15.63
CA ILE A 209 -7.37 -24.47 15.88
C ILE A 209 -7.33 -24.99 17.31
N LYS A 210 -6.80 -26.19 17.53
CA LYS A 210 -6.63 -26.71 18.89
C LYS A 210 -5.57 -25.89 19.62
N LEU A 211 -5.82 -25.57 20.88
CA LEU A 211 -4.90 -24.81 21.73
C LEU A 211 -3.54 -25.50 21.86
N ASN A 212 -3.52 -26.84 21.86
CA ASN A 212 -2.28 -27.61 21.96
C ASN A 212 -1.39 -27.52 20.71
N ASP A 213 -1.94 -27.10 19.58
CA ASP A 213 -1.19 -26.93 18.32
C ASP A 213 -0.55 -25.54 18.22
N LEU A 214 -0.81 -24.65 19.20
CA LEU A 214 -0.37 -23.25 19.18
C LEU A 214 0.64 -22.97 20.28
N SER A 215 1.61 -22.09 19.99
CA SER A 215 2.51 -21.59 21.02
C SER A 215 1.78 -20.69 22.03
N ASN A 216 2.30 -20.62 23.26
CA ASN A 216 1.77 -19.68 24.28
C ASN A 216 1.73 -18.23 23.80
N LYS A 217 2.64 -17.82 22.91
CA LYS A 217 2.68 -16.49 22.31
C LYS A 217 1.49 -16.27 21.37
N GLU A 218 1.16 -17.27 20.54
CA GLU A 218 0.02 -17.22 19.64
C GLU A 218 -1.31 -17.23 20.40
N ILE A 219 -1.44 -18.07 21.43
CA ILE A 219 -2.63 -18.11 22.28
C ILE A 219 -2.86 -16.74 22.93
N LYS A 220 -1.81 -16.11 23.48
CA LYS A 220 -1.91 -14.76 24.05
C LYS A 220 -2.34 -13.73 23.01
N LYS A 221 -1.78 -13.80 21.80
CA LYS A 221 -2.15 -12.91 20.68
C LYS A 221 -3.62 -13.07 20.28
N LEU A 222 -4.10 -14.30 20.15
CA LEU A 222 -5.49 -14.59 19.80
C LEU A 222 -6.46 -14.14 20.90
N LYS A 223 -6.12 -14.35 22.17
CA LYS A 223 -6.88 -13.83 23.32
C LYS A 223 -6.93 -12.30 23.33
N SER A 224 -5.82 -11.62 23.09
CA SER A 224 -5.80 -10.13 23.00
C SER A 224 -6.64 -9.60 21.84
N ALA A 225 -6.74 -10.38 20.75
CA ALA A 225 -7.61 -10.10 19.62
C ALA A 225 -9.09 -10.45 19.89
N LYS A 226 -9.45 -10.83 21.13
CA LYS A 226 -10.80 -11.23 21.55
C LYS A 226 -11.36 -12.41 20.73
N SER A 227 -10.48 -13.34 20.35
CA SER A 227 -10.89 -14.55 19.64
C SER A 227 -11.78 -15.44 20.50
N LEU A 228 -12.79 -16.06 19.89
CA LEU A 228 -13.68 -17.00 20.59
C LEU A 228 -12.92 -18.27 20.98
N ILE A 229 -13.25 -18.81 22.16
CA ILE A 229 -12.69 -20.06 22.66
C ILE A 229 -13.85 -21.03 22.87
N TYR A 230 -13.71 -22.25 22.37
CA TYR A 230 -14.67 -23.32 22.58
C TYR A 230 -13.92 -24.61 22.90
N LYS A 231 -14.10 -25.10 24.14
CA LYS A 231 -13.37 -26.26 24.69
C LYS A 231 -11.86 -26.08 24.52
N ASP A 232 -11.21 -27.03 23.86
CA ASP A 232 -9.77 -27.07 23.58
C ASP A 232 -9.39 -26.32 22.30
N LYS A 233 -10.32 -25.56 21.69
CA LYS A 233 -10.08 -24.83 20.44
C LYS A 233 -10.22 -23.32 20.62
N ILE A 234 -9.45 -22.58 19.84
CA ILE A 234 -9.53 -21.12 19.71
C ILE A 234 -9.78 -20.76 18.25
N GLN A 235 -10.64 -19.78 18.03
CA GLN A 235 -10.91 -19.24 16.71
C GLN A 235 -9.70 -18.40 16.26
N LYS A 236 -9.20 -18.66 15.05
CA LYS A 236 -8.21 -17.82 14.38
C LYS A 236 -8.89 -17.17 13.19
N ILE A 237 -9.01 -15.86 13.25
CA ILE A 237 -9.54 -15.03 12.15
C ILE A 237 -8.36 -14.46 11.40
N GLU A 238 -8.25 -14.77 10.11
CA GLU A 238 -7.25 -14.20 9.23
C GLU A 238 -7.92 -13.38 8.13
N ASN A 239 -7.46 -12.14 7.96
CA ASN A 239 -7.84 -11.31 6.84
C ASN A 239 -6.74 -11.37 5.78
N LYS A 240 -7.08 -11.75 4.57
CA LYS A 240 -6.16 -11.76 3.42
C LYS A 240 -6.59 -10.69 2.44
N LEU A 241 -5.65 -9.83 2.06
CA LEU A 241 -5.87 -8.76 1.11
C LEU A 241 -5.39 -9.19 -0.28
N TYR A 242 -6.21 -8.89 -1.27
CA TYR A 242 -5.98 -9.14 -2.68
C TYR A 242 -6.30 -7.88 -3.47
N PHE A 243 -5.77 -7.81 -4.67
CA PHE A 243 -6.24 -6.89 -5.70
C PHE A 243 -6.81 -7.70 -6.84
N GLY A 244 -7.97 -7.28 -7.35
CA GLY A 244 -8.67 -7.97 -8.43
C GLY A 244 -8.96 -7.03 -9.59
N ILE A 245 -8.78 -7.55 -10.80
CA ILE A 245 -9.09 -6.89 -12.07
C ILE A 245 -10.00 -7.83 -12.87
N ALA A 246 -11.11 -7.30 -13.38
CA ALA A 246 -11.93 -7.96 -14.37
C ALA A 246 -11.94 -7.13 -15.65
N ALA A 247 -11.54 -7.74 -16.75
CA ALA A 247 -11.49 -7.12 -18.06
C ALA A 247 -12.40 -7.89 -19.03
N LYS A 248 -13.16 -7.18 -19.84
CA LYS A 248 -13.90 -7.73 -20.98
C LYS A 248 -13.16 -7.37 -22.25
N LEU A 249 -12.68 -8.36 -22.98
CA LEU A 249 -11.89 -8.19 -24.21
C LEU A 249 -12.75 -8.53 -25.43
N LEU A 250 -13.28 -7.52 -26.11
CA LEU A 250 -14.27 -7.76 -27.19
C LEU A 250 -13.72 -8.57 -28.37
N ASN A 251 -12.41 -8.51 -28.60
CA ASN A 251 -11.73 -9.21 -29.70
C ASN A 251 -11.24 -10.61 -29.34
N LEU A 252 -11.34 -11.02 -28.08
CA LEU A 252 -10.89 -12.33 -27.64
C LEU A 252 -11.80 -13.42 -28.22
N ASN A 253 -11.21 -14.49 -28.75
CA ASN A 253 -11.96 -15.65 -29.21
C ASN A 253 -12.67 -16.31 -28.02
N LYS A 254 -13.99 -16.51 -28.14
CA LYS A 254 -14.85 -17.12 -27.11
C LYS A 254 -14.42 -18.53 -26.70
N ASN A 255 -13.72 -19.24 -27.58
CA ASN A 255 -13.24 -20.60 -27.34
C ASN A 255 -11.96 -20.62 -26.49
N VAL A 256 -11.33 -19.47 -26.24
CA VAL A 256 -10.19 -19.38 -25.33
C VAL A 256 -10.70 -19.46 -23.90
N SER A 257 -10.35 -20.57 -23.24
CA SER A 257 -10.71 -20.87 -21.85
C SER A 257 -9.49 -21.45 -21.14
N LEU A 258 -8.77 -20.61 -20.40
CA LEU A 258 -7.50 -20.99 -19.78
C LEU A 258 -7.26 -20.30 -18.43
N THR A 259 -6.39 -20.89 -17.62
CA THR A 259 -5.83 -20.30 -16.41
C THR A 259 -4.31 -20.24 -16.52
N LEU A 260 -3.71 -19.14 -16.04
CA LEU A 260 -2.26 -18.92 -15.95
C LEU A 260 -1.85 -18.72 -14.48
N PHE A 261 -0.62 -19.13 -14.15
CA PHE A 261 0.08 -18.87 -12.89
C PHE A 261 -0.53 -19.46 -11.61
N ASP A 262 -1.65 -20.19 -11.69
CA ASP A 262 -2.34 -20.78 -10.55
C ASP A 262 -1.68 -22.09 -10.07
N GLU A 263 -0.46 -22.01 -9.55
CA GLU A 263 0.36 -23.17 -9.13
C GLU A 263 -0.35 -24.13 -8.18
N LEU A 264 -1.14 -23.58 -7.25
CA LEU A 264 -1.86 -24.36 -6.24
C LEU A 264 -3.25 -24.84 -6.72
N ASN A 265 -3.60 -24.55 -7.98
CA ASN A 265 -4.88 -24.89 -8.59
C ASN A 265 -6.08 -24.43 -7.74
N ASN A 266 -5.92 -23.28 -7.08
CA ASN A 266 -6.91 -22.74 -6.16
C ASN A 266 -8.09 -22.10 -6.88
N TYR A 267 -7.86 -21.68 -8.13
CA TYR A 267 -8.76 -20.82 -8.90
C TYR A 267 -9.03 -21.33 -10.32
N THR A 268 -8.31 -22.37 -10.75
CA THR A 268 -8.59 -23.10 -11.97
C THR A 268 -9.88 -23.90 -11.79
N PRO A 269 -10.90 -23.71 -12.65
CA PRO A 269 -12.15 -24.46 -12.55
C PRO A 269 -11.97 -25.97 -12.75
N GLU A 270 -12.95 -26.75 -12.29
CA GLU A 270 -12.97 -28.20 -12.56
C GLU A 270 -13.08 -28.47 -14.07
N GLY A 271 -12.39 -29.52 -14.54
CA GLY A 271 -12.37 -29.92 -15.95
C GLY A 271 -11.22 -29.34 -16.77
N PHE A 272 -10.54 -28.29 -16.29
CA PHE A 272 -9.33 -27.78 -16.92
C PHE A 272 -8.17 -28.77 -16.74
N LYS A 273 -7.36 -28.93 -17.78
CA LYS A 273 -6.19 -29.80 -17.80
C LYS A 273 -4.94 -29.01 -18.15
N LYS A 274 -3.81 -29.43 -17.60
CA LYS A 274 -2.51 -28.82 -17.89
C LYS A 274 -2.17 -28.94 -19.37
N VAL A 275 -1.72 -27.82 -19.95
CA VAL A 275 -1.21 -27.75 -21.32
C VAL A 275 0.30 -27.96 -21.27
N GLU A 276 0.81 -28.79 -22.17
CA GLU A 276 2.26 -29.03 -22.27
C GLU A 276 2.96 -27.84 -22.91
N VAL A 277 3.98 -27.33 -22.23
CA VAL A 277 4.88 -26.25 -22.67
C VAL A 277 6.33 -26.71 -22.53
N LYS A 278 7.26 -26.04 -23.19
CA LYS A 278 8.70 -26.29 -22.99
C LYS A 278 9.09 -26.05 -21.53
N ASP A 279 10.09 -26.78 -21.04
CA ASP A 279 10.52 -26.76 -19.64
C ASP A 279 10.84 -25.35 -19.11
N GLU A 280 11.45 -24.50 -19.95
CA GLU A 280 11.78 -23.11 -19.62
C GLU A 280 10.56 -22.24 -19.27
N PHE A 281 9.35 -22.63 -19.71
CA PHE A 281 8.10 -21.91 -19.47
C PHE A 281 7.15 -22.63 -18.49
N MET A 282 7.60 -23.69 -17.83
CA MET A 282 6.75 -24.47 -16.91
C MET A 282 6.22 -23.65 -15.73
N THR A 283 6.90 -22.55 -15.37
CA THR A 283 6.49 -21.58 -14.34
C THR A 283 5.22 -20.81 -14.71
N LEU A 284 4.86 -20.71 -16.00
CA LEU A 284 3.62 -20.05 -16.43
C LEU A 284 2.37 -20.83 -16.01
N ASN A 285 2.51 -22.12 -15.72
CA ASN A 285 1.46 -23.05 -15.28
C ASN A 285 0.12 -22.85 -16.00
N ILE A 286 0.05 -23.35 -17.24
CA ILE A 286 -1.07 -23.10 -18.15
C ILE A 286 -2.04 -24.28 -18.09
N ASN A 287 -3.27 -24.02 -17.68
CA ASN A 287 -4.37 -24.99 -17.68
C ASN A 287 -5.45 -24.55 -18.68
N SER A 288 -6.05 -25.47 -19.43
CA SER A 288 -7.10 -25.17 -20.41
C SER A 288 -8.27 -26.14 -20.30
N GLU A 289 -9.49 -25.65 -20.55
CA GLU A 289 -10.68 -26.48 -20.71
C GLU A 289 -10.56 -27.38 -21.96
N GLU A 290 -9.93 -26.86 -23.02
CA GLU A 290 -9.65 -27.56 -24.27
C GLU A 290 -8.15 -27.48 -24.61
N PRO A 291 -7.30 -28.38 -24.04
CA PRO A 291 -5.84 -28.33 -24.25
C PRO A 291 -5.43 -28.44 -25.72
N SER A 292 -6.15 -29.25 -26.51
CA SER A 292 -5.87 -29.45 -27.94
C SER A 292 -5.98 -28.16 -28.75
N LEU A 293 -6.96 -27.31 -28.46
CA LEU A 293 -7.11 -26.01 -29.13
C LEU A 293 -6.04 -25.01 -28.69
N MET A 294 -5.60 -25.10 -27.43
CA MET A 294 -4.58 -24.22 -26.87
C MET A 294 -3.15 -24.61 -27.22
N GLN A 295 -2.91 -25.84 -27.69
CA GLN A 295 -1.56 -26.35 -27.96
C GLN A 295 -0.78 -25.47 -28.94
N LYS A 296 -1.44 -24.93 -29.97
CA LYS A 296 -0.81 -24.02 -30.94
C LYS A 296 -0.35 -22.70 -30.28
N TRP A 297 -1.19 -22.12 -29.44
CA TRP A 297 -0.87 -20.89 -28.72
C TRP A 297 0.22 -21.14 -27.66
N ALA A 298 0.14 -22.26 -26.95
CA ALA A 298 1.12 -22.72 -25.97
C ALA A 298 2.45 -23.22 -26.58
N SER A 299 2.55 -23.25 -27.91
CA SER A 299 3.82 -23.51 -28.63
C SER A 299 4.48 -22.23 -29.15
N ASP A 300 3.81 -21.08 -29.04
CA ASP A 300 4.32 -19.79 -29.50
C ASP A 300 5.32 -19.22 -28.48
N THR A 301 6.60 -19.49 -28.73
CA THR A 301 7.73 -19.08 -27.87
C THR A 301 7.73 -17.57 -27.60
N ASN A 302 7.27 -16.74 -28.54
CA ASN A 302 7.25 -15.29 -28.34
C ASN A 302 6.23 -14.88 -27.26
N ASN A 303 5.04 -15.49 -27.27
CA ASN A 303 4.00 -15.21 -26.27
C ASN A 303 4.45 -15.70 -24.89
N LEU A 304 5.06 -16.89 -24.83
CA LEU A 304 5.52 -17.46 -23.57
C LEU A 304 6.70 -16.68 -22.97
N SER A 305 7.67 -16.27 -23.79
CA SER A 305 8.78 -15.41 -23.35
C SER A 305 8.25 -14.09 -22.81
N TYR A 306 7.33 -13.44 -23.54
CA TYR A 306 6.70 -12.20 -23.10
C TYR A 306 6.01 -12.33 -21.74
N LEU A 307 5.20 -13.39 -21.55
CA LEU A 307 4.52 -13.65 -20.28
C LEU A 307 5.49 -13.98 -19.14
N SER A 308 6.58 -14.68 -19.44
CA SER A 308 7.64 -15.01 -18.48
C SER A 308 8.38 -13.75 -18.02
N ASP A 309 8.77 -12.88 -18.96
CA ASP A 309 9.44 -11.62 -18.67
C ASP A 309 8.54 -10.69 -17.85
N LEU A 310 7.25 -10.59 -18.21
CA LEU A 310 6.25 -9.87 -17.42
C LEU A 310 6.10 -10.45 -16.00
N LYS A 311 6.10 -11.77 -15.86
CA LYS A 311 5.99 -12.42 -14.54
C LYS A 311 7.19 -12.10 -13.66
N ASN A 312 8.39 -12.14 -14.23
CA ASN A 312 9.63 -11.79 -13.53
C ASN A 312 9.63 -10.32 -13.09
N GLU A 313 9.22 -9.41 -13.98
CA GLU A 313 9.08 -7.99 -13.65
C GLU A 313 8.03 -7.78 -12.55
N PHE A 314 6.85 -8.40 -12.67
CA PHE A 314 5.76 -8.33 -11.69
C PHE A 314 6.22 -8.78 -10.29
N ASP A 315 6.93 -9.91 -10.21
CA ASP A 315 7.42 -10.46 -8.94
C ASP A 315 8.53 -9.61 -8.30
N SER A 316 9.23 -8.79 -9.11
CA SER A 316 10.31 -7.92 -8.65
C SER A 316 9.83 -6.60 -8.03
N ILE A 317 8.57 -6.22 -8.25
CA ILE A 317 8.02 -4.94 -7.77
C ILE A 317 7.72 -5.02 -6.27
N ALA A 318 8.50 -4.27 -5.50
CA ALA A 318 8.22 -4.04 -4.09
C ALA A 318 7.02 -3.09 -3.95
N ILE A 319 5.97 -3.57 -3.29
CA ILE A 319 4.84 -2.75 -2.87
C ILE A 319 5.25 -2.04 -1.58
N ASN A 320 5.45 -0.73 -1.67
CA ASN A 320 5.91 0.08 -0.57
C ASN A 320 4.79 0.29 0.45
N SER A 321 4.81 -0.47 1.55
CA SER A 321 4.09 -0.05 2.75
C SER A 321 4.79 1.21 3.27
N SER A 322 4.06 2.32 3.25
CA SER A 322 4.38 3.65 3.81
C SER A 322 5.14 3.71 5.16
N ILE A 323 5.27 2.59 5.87
CA ILE A 323 5.96 2.45 7.15
C ILE A 323 7.49 2.28 6.96
N SER A 324 8.00 1.86 5.79
CA SER A 324 9.39 1.38 5.68
C SER A 324 10.48 2.41 5.33
N LEU A 325 10.18 3.70 5.13
CA LEU A 325 11.24 4.67 4.80
C LEU A 325 12.21 4.99 5.94
N LYS A 326 11.97 4.48 7.16
CA LYS A 326 12.91 4.57 8.28
C LYS A 326 13.69 3.30 8.60
N ASN A 327 13.43 2.16 7.96
CA ASN A 327 14.25 0.95 8.16
C ASN A 327 14.62 0.33 6.82
N SER A 328 15.89 0.50 6.50
CA SER A 328 16.62 -0.10 5.40
C SER A 328 16.40 -1.62 5.28
N ARG A 329 16.25 -2.08 4.03
CA ARG A 329 16.43 -3.47 3.56
C ARG A 329 15.52 -4.60 4.06
N LYS A 330 14.80 -4.51 5.19
CA LYS A 330 14.20 -5.72 5.79
C LYS A 330 12.78 -6.11 5.39
N ASP A 331 11.93 -5.20 4.93
CA ASP A 331 10.52 -5.54 4.66
C ASP A 331 10.06 -5.07 3.27
N LYS A 332 10.76 -5.49 2.21
CA LYS A 332 10.17 -5.43 0.86
C LYS A 332 9.05 -6.47 0.80
N SER A 333 7.82 -6.00 0.71
CA SER A 333 6.66 -6.85 0.50
C SER A 333 6.27 -6.86 -0.96
N PHE A 334 6.13 -8.05 -1.54
CA PHE A 334 5.82 -8.26 -2.96
C PHE A 334 4.39 -8.78 -3.11
N ALA A 335 3.81 -8.58 -4.29
CA ALA A 335 2.61 -9.31 -4.69
C ALA A 335 2.90 -10.83 -4.70
N LYS A 336 1.89 -11.64 -4.40
CA LYS A 336 2.00 -13.11 -4.39
C LYS A 336 0.75 -13.73 -4.97
N ASP A 337 0.80 -15.02 -5.27
CA ASP A 337 -0.36 -15.82 -5.67
C ASP A 337 -1.11 -15.19 -6.86
N LEU A 338 -0.37 -14.67 -7.86
CA LEU A 338 -0.96 -14.17 -9.10
C LEU A 338 -1.65 -15.33 -9.82
N ALA A 339 -2.89 -15.10 -10.23
CA ALA A 339 -3.59 -16.01 -11.11
C ALA A 339 -4.47 -15.23 -12.09
N ILE A 340 -4.57 -15.76 -13.30
CA ILE A 340 -5.31 -15.17 -14.40
C ILE A 340 -6.22 -16.23 -14.99
N LEU A 341 -7.53 -16.01 -14.94
CA LEU A 341 -8.52 -16.85 -15.62
C LEU A 341 -9.09 -16.09 -16.80
N ILE A 342 -9.07 -16.72 -17.97
CA ILE A 342 -9.68 -16.20 -19.18
C ILE A 342 -10.77 -17.17 -19.60
N LYS A 343 -12.01 -16.69 -19.74
CA LYS A 343 -13.16 -17.47 -20.21
C LYS A 343 -14.23 -16.54 -20.78
N ASN A 344 -14.89 -16.94 -21.86
CA ASN A 344 -16.04 -16.21 -22.44
C ASN A 344 -15.76 -14.73 -22.76
N GLN A 345 -14.58 -14.40 -23.27
CA GLN A 345 -14.12 -13.02 -23.54
C GLN A 345 -13.90 -12.15 -22.30
N GLU A 346 -13.96 -12.73 -21.11
CA GLU A 346 -13.63 -12.08 -19.85
C GLU A 346 -12.30 -12.62 -19.34
N ALA A 347 -11.48 -11.72 -18.83
CA ALA A 347 -10.25 -12.04 -18.14
C ALA A 347 -10.36 -11.53 -16.71
N PHE A 348 -10.01 -12.39 -15.78
CA PHE A 348 -10.04 -12.11 -14.35
C PHE A 348 -8.64 -12.32 -13.83
N ILE A 349 -8.04 -11.27 -13.28
CA ILE A 349 -6.72 -11.28 -12.70
C ILE A 349 -6.89 -11.00 -11.22
N TRP A 350 -6.20 -11.75 -10.37
CA TRP A 350 -6.10 -11.40 -8.96
C TRP A 350 -4.78 -11.89 -8.39
N PHE A 351 -4.33 -11.19 -7.36
CA PHE A 351 -3.11 -11.51 -6.64
C PHE A 351 -3.19 -10.98 -5.22
N LYS A 352 -2.49 -11.64 -4.32
CA LYS A 352 -2.39 -11.26 -2.91
C LYS A 352 -1.47 -10.04 -2.77
N THR A 353 -1.91 -9.06 -1.98
CA THR A 353 -1.13 -7.85 -1.72
C THR A 353 -0.89 -7.65 -0.22
N PRO A 354 0.23 -7.05 0.17
CA PRO A 354 0.53 -6.74 1.57
C PRO A 354 -0.26 -5.52 2.09
N THR A 355 -0.66 -4.63 1.19
CA THR A 355 -1.37 -3.37 1.48
C THR A 355 -2.40 -3.08 0.39
N GLN A 356 -3.34 -2.18 0.69
CA GLN A 356 -4.34 -1.72 -0.29
C GLN A 356 -3.63 -0.95 -1.39
N LEU A 357 -3.77 -1.41 -2.64
CA LEU A 357 -3.21 -0.75 -3.81
C LEU A 357 -4.04 0.47 -4.19
N LEU A 358 -3.37 1.52 -4.67
CA LEU A 358 -3.99 2.78 -5.10
C LEU A 358 -4.76 3.49 -3.98
N ASP A 359 -4.63 3.02 -2.74
CA ASP A 359 -5.25 3.60 -1.56
C ASP A 359 -4.17 4.32 -0.74
N LEU A 360 -4.48 5.55 -0.32
CA LEU A 360 -3.62 6.38 0.51
C LEU A 360 -3.90 6.18 2.01
N TYR A 361 -4.29 4.97 2.42
CA TYR A 361 -4.53 4.61 3.81
C TYR A 361 -3.23 4.42 4.62
N PHE A 362 -2.49 5.50 4.85
CA PHE A 362 -1.29 5.47 5.68
C PHE A 362 -0.99 6.74 6.48
N LYS A 363 0.04 6.67 7.32
CA LYS A 363 0.57 7.81 8.09
C LYS A 363 1.99 8.13 7.63
N THR A 364 2.26 9.39 7.34
CA THR A 364 3.62 9.81 6.97
C THR A 364 4.55 9.84 8.19
N PRO A 365 5.87 9.61 8.01
CA PRO A 365 6.84 9.75 9.10
C PRO A 365 7.08 11.22 9.50
N THR A 366 6.73 12.17 8.63
CA THR A 366 7.03 13.60 8.75
C THR A 366 5.84 14.49 8.39
N LEU A 367 5.90 15.76 8.80
CA LEU A 367 4.98 16.82 8.38
C LEU A 367 5.60 17.71 7.29
N ASN A 368 6.83 17.43 6.84
CA ASN A 368 7.46 18.16 5.75
C ASN A 368 6.76 17.83 4.41
N LYS A 369 6.25 18.88 3.77
CA LYS A 369 5.40 18.79 2.59
C LYS A 369 6.10 18.15 1.39
N GLU A 370 7.36 18.49 1.13
CA GLU A 370 8.13 17.95 0.02
C GLU A 370 8.32 16.45 0.19
N THR A 371 8.71 16.01 1.39
CA THR A 371 8.89 14.59 1.71
C THR A 371 7.57 13.83 1.60
N VAL A 372 6.45 14.43 2.06
CA VAL A 372 5.11 13.82 1.92
C VAL A 372 4.69 13.73 0.45
N THR A 373 5.04 14.72 -0.37
CA THR A 373 4.80 14.68 -1.82
C THR A 373 5.50 13.48 -2.45
N GLU A 374 6.82 13.34 -2.21
CA GLU A 374 7.60 12.23 -2.77
C GLU A 374 7.06 10.86 -2.34
N LEU A 375 6.66 10.75 -1.06
CA LEU A 375 6.05 9.55 -0.50
C LEU A 375 4.79 9.11 -1.26
N ILE A 376 3.88 10.06 -1.52
CA ILE A 376 2.61 9.78 -2.18
C ILE A 376 2.85 9.48 -3.67
N VAL A 377 3.68 10.28 -4.35
CA VAL A 377 4.02 10.10 -5.77
C VAL A 377 4.61 8.71 -6.00
N ASN A 378 5.65 8.33 -5.25
CA ASN A 378 6.32 7.05 -5.43
C ASN A 378 5.37 5.87 -5.13
N LYS A 379 4.55 5.96 -4.08
CA LYS A 379 3.56 4.92 -3.77
C LYS A 379 2.56 4.73 -4.91
N ILE A 380 1.98 5.81 -5.41
CA ILE A 380 0.96 5.74 -6.46
C ILE A 380 1.55 5.22 -7.77
N LEU A 381 2.74 5.69 -8.16
CA LEU A 381 3.39 5.23 -9.40
C LEU A 381 3.78 3.75 -9.31
N ASP A 382 4.38 3.32 -8.19
CA ASP A 382 4.78 1.92 -8.00
C ASP A 382 3.56 0.97 -8.00
N GLU A 383 2.48 1.35 -7.31
CA GLU A 383 1.27 0.54 -7.25
C GLU A 383 0.50 0.54 -8.57
N PHE A 384 0.47 1.66 -9.29
CA PHE A 384 -0.16 1.71 -10.60
C PHE A 384 0.64 0.97 -11.67
N TYR A 385 1.97 1.00 -11.60
CA TYR A 385 2.82 0.21 -12.50
C TYR A 385 2.50 -1.30 -12.37
N LEU A 386 2.21 -1.78 -11.16
CA LEU A 386 1.76 -3.15 -10.94
C LEU A 386 0.41 -3.44 -11.62
N VAL A 387 -0.53 -2.48 -11.58
CA VAL A 387 -1.81 -2.57 -12.31
C VAL A 387 -1.57 -2.59 -13.82
N TYR A 388 -0.70 -1.72 -14.32
CA TYR A 388 -0.30 -1.68 -15.73
C TYR A 388 0.26 -3.03 -16.19
N LEU A 389 1.21 -3.62 -15.47
CA LEU A 389 1.74 -4.95 -15.80
C LEU A 389 0.66 -6.05 -15.74
N SER A 390 -0.24 -5.96 -14.76
CA SER A 390 -1.35 -6.91 -14.64
C SER A 390 -2.20 -6.91 -15.91
N LEU A 391 -2.46 -5.74 -16.49
CA LEU A 391 -3.18 -5.59 -17.74
C LEU A 391 -2.36 -6.06 -18.96
N MET A 392 -1.03 -5.86 -18.95
CA MET A 392 -0.14 -6.33 -20.01
C MET A 392 -0.11 -7.86 -20.17
N PHE A 393 -0.38 -8.64 -19.12
CA PHE A 393 -0.56 -10.10 -19.27
C PHE A 393 -1.68 -10.47 -20.26
N LEU A 394 -2.61 -9.55 -20.53
CA LEU A 394 -3.70 -9.76 -21.47
C LEU A 394 -3.32 -9.46 -22.94
N ALA A 395 -2.11 -8.92 -23.21
CA ALA A 395 -1.68 -8.54 -24.56
C ALA A 395 -1.70 -9.71 -25.56
N PRO A 396 -1.23 -10.94 -25.22
CA PRO A 396 -1.36 -12.12 -26.09
C PRO A 396 -2.81 -12.52 -26.41
N PHE A 397 -3.77 -11.96 -25.69
CA PHE A 397 -5.21 -12.26 -25.81
C PHE A 397 -6.00 -11.10 -26.43
N GLY A 398 -5.31 -10.13 -27.06
CA GLY A 398 -5.95 -9.02 -27.76
C GLY A 398 -6.21 -7.79 -26.89
N TYR A 399 -5.55 -7.69 -25.74
CA TYR A 399 -5.45 -6.42 -25.02
C TYR A 399 -4.61 -5.43 -25.83
N ASP A 400 -5.27 -4.37 -26.26
CA ASP A 400 -4.74 -3.34 -27.14
C ASP A 400 -4.68 -2.03 -26.36
N ASN A 401 -3.53 -1.77 -25.72
CA ASN A 401 -3.19 -0.47 -25.16
C ASN A 401 -1.94 0.03 -25.85
N VAL A 402 -2.04 1.20 -26.48
CA VAL A 402 -0.90 1.93 -27.03
C VAL A 402 -0.52 2.98 -26.01
N VAL A 403 0.54 2.76 -25.25
CA VAL A 403 1.16 3.86 -24.51
C VAL A 403 1.98 4.65 -25.52
N SER A 404 1.63 5.91 -25.74
CA SER A 404 2.40 6.77 -26.64
C SER A 404 3.77 7.05 -26.00
N ILE A 405 4.81 6.40 -26.51
CA ILE A 405 6.18 6.77 -26.19
C ILE A 405 6.43 8.10 -26.87
N SER A 406 6.56 9.19 -26.12
CA SER A 406 7.01 10.46 -26.67
C SER A 406 8.42 10.28 -27.27
N GLU A 407 8.53 10.32 -28.60
CA GLU A 407 9.78 10.11 -29.36
C GLU A 407 10.87 11.18 -29.12
N ASN A 408 10.57 12.23 -28.36
CA ASN A 408 11.49 13.36 -28.17
C ASN A 408 12.77 13.03 -27.39
N GLU A 409 12.88 11.86 -26.74
CA GLU A 409 14.07 11.48 -25.96
C GLU A 409 14.86 10.30 -26.54
N ALA A 410 14.28 9.52 -27.48
CA ALA A 410 14.99 8.40 -28.11
C ALA A 410 16.19 8.86 -28.96
N LYS A 411 16.25 10.14 -29.34
CA LYS A 411 17.39 10.71 -30.06
C LYS A 411 18.60 10.95 -29.17
N GLU A 412 18.44 11.18 -27.86
CA GLU A 412 19.56 11.44 -26.95
C GLU A 412 20.31 10.17 -26.54
N GLU A 413 19.66 9.00 -26.48
CA GLU A 413 20.34 7.73 -26.21
C GLU A 413 21.08 7.17 -27.45
N SER A 414 20.66 7.55 -28.66
CA SER A 414 21.36 7.17 -29.90
C SER A 414 22.52 8.10 -30.29
N SER A 415 22.77 9.15 -29.52
CA SER A 415 23.80 10.15 -29.81
C SER A 415 24.84 10.36 -28.71
N ASN A 416 24.97 9.39 -27.78
CA ASN A 416 26.10 9.31 -26.84
C ASN A 416 26.93 8.04 -27.06
#